data_AF-A0A6C0IGN5-F1
#
_entry.id   AF-A0A6C0IGN5-F1
#
_cell.length_a   1.000
_cell.length_b   1.000
_cell.length_c   1.000
_cell.angle_alpha   90.00
_cell.angle_beta   90.00
_cell.angle_gamma   90.00
#
_symmetry.space_group_name_H-M   'P 1'
#
loop_
_entity.id
_entity.type
_entity.pdbx_description
1 polymer ?
#
loop_
_entity_poly.entity_id
_entity_poly.type
_entity_poly.pdbx_seq_one_letter_code
_entity_poly.pdbx_strand_id
1 'polypeptide(L)'
;MSSQIFKSEVPKEFLFNFLDNICIKNEKNYILNSMAFKKGVFNESIVEFFKDIYPHYHNSKKKYLDKKLTYNSFITVIRQICNHLKITYTSQVKYDKSVYDIIYCIYF
;
A
#
# COMPACT_ATOMS: atom_id res chain seq x y z
N MET A 1 1.01 3.89 22.35
CA MET A 1 2.32 3.24 22.16
C MET A 1 2.59 3.13 20.67
N SER A 2 3.60 3.81 20.13
CA SER A 2 4.02 3.64 18.74
C SER A 2 4.70 2.28 18.61
N SER A 3 3.94 1.25 18.26
CA SER A 3 4.53 -0.04 17.94
C SER A 3 5.36 0.12 16.67
N GLN A 4 6.67 0.23 16.78
CA GLN A 4 7.59 0.23 15.63
C GLN A 4 7.30 -1.01 14.78
N ILE A 5 6.99 -0.77 13.50
CA ILE A 5 6.66 -1.83 12.53
C ILE A 5 7.91 -2.22 11.74
N PHE A 6 8.71 -1.21 11.41
CA PHE A 6 9.93 -1.31 10.62
C PHE A 6 11.14 -1.25 11.53
N LYS A 7 12.10 -2.14 11.29
CA LYS A 7 13.41 -2.17 11.98
C LYS A 7 14.46 -1.30 11.32
N SER A 8 14.28 -0.98 10.04
CA SER A 8 15.17 -0.16 9.22
C SER A 8 14.35 0.74 8.33
N GLU A 9 14.94 1.85 7.88
CA GLU A 9 14.27 2.77 6.97
C GLU A 9 13.92 2.07 5.66
N VAL A 10 12.70 2.30 5.18
CA VAL A 10 12.24 1.86 3.86
C VAL A 10 12.48 3.00 2.87
N PRO A 11 13.23 2.78 1.77
CA PRO A 11 13.37 3.80 0.73
C PRO A 11 11.99 4.25 0.20
N LYS A 12 11.77 5.56 0.07
CA LYS A 12 10.50 6.10 -0.42
C LYS A 12 10.24 5.68 -1.88
N GLU A 13 11.32 5.49 -2.62
CA GLU A 13 11.35 5.04 -4.01
C GLU A 13 10.65 3.69 -4.17
N PHE A 14 10.76 2.77 -3.20
CA PHE A 14 10.07 1.49 -3.26
C PHE A 14 8.56 1.66 -3.29
N LEU A 15 8.02 2.56 -2.46
CA LEU A 15 6.58 2.84 -2.46
C LEU A 15 6.17 3.53 -3.76
N PHE A 16 6.87 4.58 -4.18
CA PHE A 16 6.45 5.36 -5.35
C PHE A 16 6.60 4.60 -6.66
N ASN A 17 7.69 3.86 -6.86
CA ASN A 17 7.86 3.01 -8.05
C ASN A 17 6.77 1.93 -8.13
N PHE A 18 6.41 1.35 -6.99
CA PHE A 18 5.30 0.40 -6.92
C PHE A 18 3.96 1.06 -7.27
N LEU A 19 3.67 2.23 -6.69
CA LEU A 19 2.43 2.97 -6.97
C LEU A 19 2.35 3.46 -8.42
N ASP A 20 3.46 3.90 -9.03
CA ASP A 20 3.54 4.27 -10.45
C ASP A 20 3.14 3.08 -11.37
N ASN A 21 3.45 1.84 -10.96
CA ASN A 21 3.10 0.65 -11.73
C ASN A 21 1.60 0.33 -11.65
N ILE A 22 1.01 0.36 -10.44
CA ILE A 22 -0.36 -0.15 -10.23
C ILE A 22 -1.46 0.91 -10.17
N CYS A 23 -1.14 2.15 -9.78
CA CYS A 23 -2.11 3.20 -9.55
C CYS A 23 -2.25 4.16 -10.72
N ILE A 24 -3.36 4.88 -10.75
CA ILE A 24 -3.50 6.08 -11.59
C ILE A 24 -2.84 7.24 -10.84
N LYS A 25 -1.91 7.92 -11.49
CA LYS A 25 -1.22 9.09 -10.97
C LYS A 25 -1.90 10.36 -11.48
N ASN A 26 -2.31 11.22 -10.56
CA ASN A 26 -2.73 12.58 -10.84
C ASN A 26 -1.57 13.55 -10.55
N GLU A 27 -1.82 14.84 -10.74
CA GLU A 27 -0.85 15.92 -10.47
C GLU A 27 -0.30 15.93 -9.04
N LYS A 28 -1.07 15.43 -8.05
CA LYS A 28 -0.76 15.56 -6.62
C LYS A 28 -0.85 14.26 -5.82
N ASN A 29 -1.41 13.19 -6.39
CA ASN A 29 -1.63 11.96 -5.66
C ASN A 29 -1.74 10.73 -6.57
N TYR A 30 -1.57 9.57 -5.95
CA TYR A 30 -1.89 8.26 -6.50
C TYR A 30 -3.27 7.82 -6.02
N ILE A 31 -4.09 7.30 -6.93
CA ILE A 31 -5.39 6.70 -6.64
C ILE A 31 -5.20 5.20 -6.47
N LEU A 32 -5.37 4.72 -5.23
CA LEU A 32 -5.37 3.31 -4.89
C LEU A 32 -6.78 2.83 -4.54
N ASN A 33 -7.28 1.85 -5.29
CA ASN A 33 -8.62 1.29 -5.13
C ASN A 33 -8.63 -0.22 -5.41
N SER A 34 -9.81 -0.83 -5.43
CA SER A 34 -9.97 -2.24 -5.73
C SER A 34 -9.39 -2.65 -7.10
N MET A 35 -9.47 -1.77 -8.10
CA MET A 35 -8.93 -2.01 -9.44
C MET A 35 -7.40 -2.01 -9.45
N ALA A 36 -6.76 -1.04 -8.80
CA ALA A 36 -5.30 -0.99 -8.66
C ALA A 36 -4.76 -2.23 -7.94
N PHE A 37 -5.48 -2.69 -6.90
CA PHE A 37 -5.15 -3.96 -6.24
C PHE A 37 -5.24 -5.16 -7.19
N LYS A 38 -6.34 -5.30 -7.95
CA LYS A 38 -6.50 -6.38 -8.92
C LYS A 38 -5.39 -6.37 -9.98
N LYS A 39 -5.01 -5.18 -10.47
CA LYS A 39 -3.90 -5.00 -11.41
C LYS A 39 -2.57 -5.48 -10.80
N GLY A 40 -2.29 -5.11 -9.56
CA GLY A 40 -1.07 -5.51 -8.88
C GLY A 40 -1.00 -7.01 -8.53
N VAL A 41 -2.14 -7.65 -8.29
CA VAL A 41 -2.21 -9.11 -8.15
C VAL A 41 -1.95 -9.80 -9.48
N PHE A 42 -2.57 -9.32 -10.57
CA PHE A 42 -2.44 -9.90 -11.89
C PHE A 42 -1.01 -9.84 -12.43
N ASN A 43 -0.31 -8.73 -12.20
CA ASN A 43 1.09 -8.54 -12.63
C ASN A 43 2.11 -9.06 -11.60
N GLU A 44 1.68 -9.70 -10.51
CA GLU A 44 2.52 -10.12 -9.38
C GLU A 44 3.34 -9.01 -8.69
N SER A 45 3.14 -7.74 -9.07
CA SER A 45 3.91 -6.61 -8.55
C SER A 45 3.72 -6.37 -7.05
N ILE A 46 2.58 -6.77 -6.48
CA ILE A 46 2.38 -6.71 -5.01
C ILE A 46 3.30 -7.71 -4.30
N VAL A 47 3.49 -8.89 -4.88
CA VAL A 47 4.34 -9.93 -4.30
C VAL A 47 5.80 -9.50 -4.37
N GLU A 48 6.23 -8.93 -5.49
CA GLU A 48 7.57 -8.35 -5.65
C GLU A 48 7.80 -7.21 -4.65
N PHE A 49 6.88 -6.24 -4.57
CA PHE A 49 6.94 -5.16 -3.60
C PHE A 49 7.03 -5.66 -2.15
N PHE A 50 6.29 -6.72 -1.81
CA PHE A 50 6.35 -7.31 -0.46
C PHE A 50 7.71 -7.94 -0.17
N LYS A 51 8.35 -8.57 -1.16
CA LYS A 51 9.72 -9.09 -1.01
C LYS A 51 10.73 -7.97 -0.76
N ASP A 52 10.59 -6.84 -1.46
CA ASP A 52 11.49 -5.69 -1.31
C ASP A 52 11.41 -5.06 0.08
N ILE A 53 10.21 -4.96 0.65
CA ILE A 53 10.01 -4.38 2.00
C ILE A 53 10.17 -5.40 3.14
N TYR A 54 10.07 -6.70 2.87
CA TYR A 54 10.23 -7.78 3.85
C TYR A 54 11.48 -7.65 4.74
N PRO A 55 12.69 -7.34 4.22
CA PRO A 55 13.86 -7.19 5.06
C PRO A 55 13.79 -5.97 5.97
N HIS A 56 12.88 -5.03 5.79
CA HIS A 56 12.75 -3.83 6.62
C HIS A 56 11.78 -4.01 7.80
N TYR A 57 10.96 -5.07 7.81
CA TYR A 57 10.04 -5.35 8.91
C TYR A 57 10.77 -6.00 10.11
N HIS A 58 10.31 -5.68 11.33
CA HIS A 58 10.67 -6.50 12.50
C HIS A 58 10.13 -7.92 12.34
N ASN A 59 10.86 -8.93 12.82
CA ASN A 59 10.46 -10.33 12.70
C ASN A 59 9.05 -10.60 13.24
N SER A 60 8.67 -10.00 14.37
CA SER A 60 7.33 -10.14 14.97
C SER A 60 6.20 -9.49 14.14
N LYS A 61 6.55 -8.68 13.14
CA LYS A 61 5.64 -7.91 12.28
C LYS A 61 5.58 -8.47 10.85
N LYS A 62 6.50 -9.35 10.44
CA LYS A 62 6.50 -9.98 9.11
C LYS A 62 5.21 -10.72 8.75
N LYS A 63 4.45 -11.16 9.77
CA LYS A 63 3.09 -11.69 9.62
C LYS A 63 2.10 -10.80 8.84
N TYR A 64 2.36 -9.51 8.65
CA TYR A 64 1.53 -8.67 7.78
C TYR A 64 1.75 -8.97 6.30
N LEU A 65 2.97 -9.38 5.94
CA LEU A 65 3.39 -9.74 4.58
C LEU A 65 3.14 -11.23 4.29
N ASP A 66 3.29 -12.10 5.29
CA ASP A 66 3.12 -13.56 5.13
C ASP A 66 1.64 -14.00 5.05
N LYS A 67 0.71 -13.13 5.46
CA LYS A 67 -0.72 -13.43 5.43
C LYS A 67 -1.24 -13.52 3.99
N LYS A 68 -2.32 -14.27 3.81
CA LYS A 68 -3.08 -14.31 2.55
C LYS A 68 -3.32 -12.90 2.02
N LEU A 69 -2.91 -12.68 0.77
CA LEU A 69 -3.06 -11.39 0.11
C LEU A 69 -4.55 -11.13 -0.15
N THR A 70 -5.07 -10.12 0.52
CA THR A 70 -6.44 -9.61 0.39
C THR A 70 -6.35 -8.10 0.25
N TYR A 71 -7.38 -7.47 -0.29
CA TYR A 71 -7.40 -6.00 -0.39
C TYR A 71 -7.14 -5.34 0.98
N ASN A 72 -7.78 -5.83 2.04
CA ASN A 72 -7.64 -5.28 3.38
C ASN A 72 -6.22 -5.48 3.97
N SER A 73 -5.60 -6.64 3.75
CA SER A 73 -4.23 -6.87 4.23
C SER A 73 -3.24 -6.00 3.46
N PHE A 74 -3.41 -5.87 2.15
CA PHE A 74 -2.63 -4.98 1.30
C PHE A 74 -2.74 -3.50 1.70
N ILE A 75 -3.95 -2.97 1.84
CA ILE A 75 -4.18 -1.59 2.31
C ILE A 75 -3.58 -1.36 3.69
N THR A 76 -3.59 -2.36 4.57
CA THR A 76 -2.95 -2.25 5.87
C THR A 76 -1.45 -2.05 5.74
N VAL A 77 -0.77 -2.83 4.89
CA VAL A 77 0.67 -2.68 4.62
C VAL A 77 0.98 -1.30 4.04
N ILE A 78 0.21 -0.84 3.05
CA ILE A 78 0.41 0.49 2.45
C ILE A 78 0.29 1.60 3.49
N ARG A 79 -0.74 1.59 4.34
CA ARG A 79 -0.90 2.59 5.40
C ARG A 79 0.24 2.54 6.43
N GLN A 80 0.75 1.35 6.75
CA GLN A 80 1.90 1.21 7.65
C GLN A 80 3.13 1.91 7.07
N ILE A 81 3.41 1.71 5.78
CA ILE A 81 4.53 2.33 5.08
C ILE A 81 4.34 3.85 5.02
N CYS A 82 3.15 4.33 4.62
CA CYS A 82 2.87 5.77 4.58
C CYS A 82 3.07 6.42 5.96
N ASN A 83 2.57 5.80 7.03
CA ASN A 83 2.77 6.29 8.39
C ASN A 83 4.26 6.30 8.80
N HIS A 84 5.03 5.28 8.41
CA HIS A 84 6.46 5.21 8.69
C HIS A 84 7.26 6.30 7.96
N LEU A 85 6.94 6.53 6.68
CA LEU A 85 7.58 7.52 5.83
C LEU A 85 7.03 8.94 5.98
N LYS A 86 6.04 9.12 6.87
CA LYS A 86 5.31 10.38 7.08
C LYS A 86 4.65 10.91 5.79
N ILE A 87 4.19 10.01 4.95
CA ILE A 87 3.45 10.31 3.73
C ILE A 87 1.97 10.44 4.07
N THR A 88 1.36 11.55 3.66
CA THR A 88 -0.05 11.81 3.88
C THR A 88 -0.90 10.98 2.92
N TYR A 89 -2.03 10.48 3.42
CA TYR A 89 -3.03 9.83 2.61
C TYR A 89 -4.42 10.14 3.15
N THR A 90 -5.40 10.14 2.26
CA THR A 90 -6.82 10.29 2.60
C THR A 90 -7.60 9.11 2.03
N SER A 91 -8.76 8.83 2.59
CA SER A 91 -9.66 7.80 2.08
C SER A 91 -11.05 8.37 1.85
N GLN A 92 -11.67 8.01 0.74
CA GLN A 92 -13.03 8.39 0.39
C GLN A 92 -13.82 7.15 -0.05
N VAL A 93 -15.09 7.09 0.33
CA VAL A 93 -16.01 6.05 -0.15
C VAL A 93 -16.71 6.59 -1.39
N LYS A 94 -16.53 5.92 -2.54
CA LYS A 94 -17.19 6.26 -3.79
C LYS A 94 -18.32 5.26 -4.04
N TYR A 95 -19.52 5.77 -4.28
CA TYR A 95 -20.68 4.96 -4.64
C TYR A 95 -20.91 5.04 -6.15
N ASP A 96 -21.17 3.90 -6.78
CA ASP A 96 -21.62 3.79 -8.15
C ASP A 96 -22.64 2.65 -8.26
N LYS A 97 -23.87 2.98 -8.69
CA LYS A 97 -24.98 2.02 -8.86
C LYS A 97 -25.15 1.05 -7.68
N SER A 98 -25.21 1.59 -6.45
CA SER A 98 -25.36 0.82 -5.20
C SER A 98 -24.18 -0.08 -4.84
N VAL A 99 -23.08 -0.05 -5.59
CA VAL A 99 -21.79 -0.64 -5.23
C VAL A 99 -20.91 0.48 -4.65
N TYR A 100 -20.14 0.17 -3.61
CA TYR A 100 -19.17 1.10 -3.05
C TYR A 100 -17.74 0.61 -3.29
N ASP A 101 -16.83 1.54 -3.55
CA ASP A 101 -15.38 1.29 -3.53
C ASP A 101 -14.71 2.31 -2.59
N ILE A 102 -13.72 1.84 -1.86
CA ILE A 102 -12.93 2.69 -0.95
C ILE A 102 -11.68 3.09 -1.71
N ILE A 103 -11.58 4.38 -2.01
CA ILE A 103 -10.46 4.98 -2.71
C ILE A 103 -9.51 5.60 -1.69
N TYR A 104 -8.25 5.22 -1.76
CA TYR A 104 -7.16 5.82 -1.01
C TYR A 104 -6.36 6.74 -1.93
N CYS A 105 -6.24 8.01 -1.54
CA CYS A 105 -5.41 9.00 -2.23
C CYS A 105 -4.10 9.16 -1.47
N ILE A 106 -2.98 8.73 -2.06
CA ILE A 106 -1.63 8.80 -1.46
C ILE A 106 -0.89 9.98 -2.10
N TYR A 107 -0.49 10.96 -1.30
CA TYR A 107 0.16 12.18 -1.80
C TYR A 107 1.68 12.00 -1.91
N PHE A 108 2.32 12.76 -2.80
CA PHE A 108 3.76 12.76 -3.02
C PHE A 108 4.35 14.18 -2.95
#